data_AF-A0A847MVG1-F1
#
_entry.id   AF-A0A847MVG1-F1
#
_cell.length_a   1.000
_cell.length_b   1.000
_cell.length_c   1.000
_cell.angle_alpha   90.00
_cell.angle_beta   90.00
_cell.angle_gamma   90.00
#
_symmetry.space_group_name_H-M   'P 1'
#
loop_
_entity.id
_entity.type
_entity.pdbx_description
1 polymer ?
#
loop_
_entity_poly.entity_id
_entity_poly.type
_entity_poly.pdbx_seq_one_letter_code
_entity_poly.pdbx_strand_id
1 'polypeptide(L)'
;MSNDVPGRDALRQALAEQTPLLTATPTPVPVAVRLHRVLDSASDLLDLTDEQCDVGVREVVTRTLAWCVEQVGHFHRLPPGYAQGRPVDGGRSMMLVLVDDLDLLGLTLDRSYDAAYRMDQDALGEQLAVVTETFASATDAEHLLPADHSIIDPETAAAHGSEVGDDGIPRLPIPDQPEPNHLRENQ
;
A
#
# COMPACT_ATOMS: atom_id res chain seq x y z
N MET A 1 -10.80 21.48 5.25
CA MET A 1 -11.52 20.23 4.91
C MET A 1 -11.01 19.23 5.93
N SER A 2 -11.85 18.85 6.90
CA SER A 2 -11.47 17.89 7.93
C SER A 2 -11.43 16.53 7.24
N ASN A 3 -10.27 16.13 6.74
CA ASN A 3 -10.09 14.76 6.24
C ASN A 3 -10.01 13.90 7.49
N ASP A 4 -11.03 13.09 7.74
CA ASP A 4 -11.01 12.18 8.89
C ASP A 4 -9.87 11.19 8.67
N VAL A 5 -8.94 11.12 9.63
CA VAL A 5 -7.76 10.27 9.48
C VAL A 5 -8.27 8.81 9.44
N PRO A 6 -7.80 7.98 8.49
CA PRO A 6 -8.30 6.61 8.37
C PRO A 6 -8.16 5.81 9.67
N GLY A 7 -9.12 4.93 9.94
CA GLY A 7 -9.10 4.08 11.13
C GLY A 7 -7.89 3.14 11.14
N ARG A 8 -7.45 2.75 12.36
CA ARG A 8 -6.27 1.89 12.54
C ARG A 8 -6.35 0.60 11.72
N ASP A 9 -7.49 -0.09 11.77
CA ASP A 9 -7.63 -1.40 11.13
C ASP A 9 -7.62 -1.28 9.60
N ALA A 10 -8.24 -0.22 9.05
CA ALA A 10 -8.17 0.08 7.62
C ALA A 10 -6.72 0.40 7.17
N LEU A 11 -5.96 1.14 7.97
CA LEU A 11 -4.54 1.39 7.71
C LEU A 11 -3.69 0.13 7.78
N ARG A 12 -3.93 -0.75 8.75
CA ARG A 12 -3.24 -2.05 8.84
C ARG A 12 -3.50 -2.89 7.60
N GLN A 13 -4.75 -2.96 7.16
CA GLN A 13 -5.13 -3.70 5.98
C GLN A 13 -4.49 -3.08 4.72
N ALA A 14 -4.54 -1.75 4.57
CA ALA A 14 -3.88 -1.05 3.48
C ALA A 14 -2.36 -1.33 3.43
N LEU A 15 -1.67 -1.26 4.57
CA LEU A 15 -0.24 -1.59 4.66
C LEU A 15 0.03 -3.04 4.22
N ALA A 16 -0.79 -3.98 4.69
CA ALA A 16 -0.66 -5.39 4.33
C ALA A 16 -0.88 -5.64 2.83
N GLU A 17 -1.84 -4.96 2.21
CA GLU A 17 -2.14 -5.07 0.77
C GLU A 17 -1.08 -4.39 -0.09
N GLN A 18 -0.62 -3.19 0.28
CA GLN A 18 0.33 -2.41 -0.52
C GLN A 18 1.76 -2.93 -0.42
N THR A 19 2.18 -3.49 0.72
CA THR A 19 3.55 -3.99 0.92
C THR A 19 4.04 -4.90 -0.20
N PRO A 20 3.37 -6.02 -0.54
CA PRO A 20 3.82 -6.89 -1.63
C PRO A 20 3.77 -6.22 -3.00
N LEU A 21 2.86 -5.27 -3.24
CA LEU A 21 2.76 -4.54 -4.51
C LEU A 21 3.95 -3.61 -4.74
N LEU A 22 4.42 -2.97 -3.67
CA LEU A 22 5.50 -2.00 -3.74
C LEU A 22 6.89 -2.69 -3.74
N THR A 23 7.03 -3.84 -3.09
CA THR A 23 8.33 -4.51 -2.92
C THR A 23 8.60 -5.63 -3.92
N ALA A 24 7.58 -6.11 -4.65
CA ALA A 24 7.75 -7.12 -5.68
C ALA A 24 8.61 -6.63 -6.86
N THR A 25 9.11 -7.59 -7.65
CA THR A 25 9.76 -7.32 -8.94
C THR A 25 8.82 -6.50 -9.83
N PRO A 26 9.29 -5.39 -10.45
CA PRO A 26 10.70 -5.08 -10.78
C PRO A 26 11.45 -4.19 -9.78
N THR A 27 10.98 -4.02 -8.53
CA THR A 27 11.66 -3.18 -7.54
C THR A 27 13.09 -3.70 -7.25
N PRO A 28 14.14 -2.86 -7.43
CA PRO A 28 15.50 -3.26 -7.10
C PRO A 28 15.66 -3.57 -5.61
N VAL A 29 16.47 -4.59 -5.30
CA VAL A 29 16.69 -5.08 -3.93
C VAL A 29 17.01 -3.96 -2.91
N PRO A 30 17.89 -2.96 -3.21
CA PRO A 30 18.18 -1.90 -2.25
C PRO A 30 16.97 -1.04 -1.86
N VAL A 31 16.02 -0.87 -2.77
CA VAL A 31 14.75 -0.15 -2.55
C VAL A 31 13.77 -1.06 -1.81
N ALA A 32 13.60 -2.30 -2.28
CA ALA A 32 12.64 -3.25 -1.70
C ALA A 32 12.89 -3.51 -0.20
N VAL A 33 14.15 -3.71 0.22
CA VAL A 33 14.48 -3.97 1.63
C VAL A 33 14.15 -2.77 2.53
N ARG A 34 14.42 -1.55 2.05
CA ARG A 34 14.15 -0.33 2.83
C ARG A 34 12.67 -0.03 2.91
N LEU A 35 11.96 -0.25 1.81
CA LEU A 35 10.52 -0.11 1.76
C LEU A 35 9.83 -1.10 2.69
N HIS A 36 10.27 -2.37 2.71
CA HIS A 36 9.83 -3.33 3.71
C HIS A 36 10.04 -2.80 5.13
N ARG A 37 11.25 -2.34 5.46
CA ARG A 37 11.52 -1.75 6.79
C ARG A 37 10.56 -0.61 7.11
N VAL A 38 10.37 0.34 6.20
CA VAL A 38 9.51 1.52 6.42
C VAL A 38 8.05 1.10 6.66
N LEU A 39 7.53 0.18 5.85
CA LEU A 39 6.14 -0.27 5.96
C LEU A 39 5.93 -1.15 7.21
N ASP A 40 6.90 -1.98 7.57
CA ASP A 40 6.89 -2.76 8.81
C ASP A 40 6.94 -1.82 10.04
N SER A 41 7.82 -0.81 10.05
CA SER A 41 7.87 0.20 11.12
C SER A 41 6.57 1.00 11.24
N ALA A 42 5.90 1.29 10.12
CA ALA A 42 4.59 1.92 10.14
C ALA A 42 3.51 1.00 10.74
N SER A 43 3.57 -0.30 10.46
CA SER A 43 2.70 -1.30 11.10
C SER A 43 2.98 -1.40 12.60
N ASP A 44 4.25 -1.46 13.01
CA ASP A 44 4.66 -1.52 14.41
C ASP A 44 4.16 -0.29 15.21
N LEU A 45 4.17 0.89 14.58
CA LEU A 45 3.61 2.13 15.12
C LEU A 45 2.10 2.00 15.43
N LEU A 46 1.32 1.39 14.54
CA LEU A 46 -0.10 1.14 14.78
C LEU A 46 -0.32 0.13 15.91
N ASP A 47 0.55 -0.89 15.99
CA ASP A 47 0.46 -1.99 16.95
C ASP A 47 0.86 -1.59 18.37
N LEU A 48 1.70 -0.57 18.50
CA LEU A 48 2.09 0.02 19.77
C LEU A 48 0.91 0.65 20.54
N THR A 49 -0.08 1.16 19.80
CA THR A 49 -1.19 1.93 20.37
C THR A 49 -2.45 1.08 20.57
N ASP A 50 -3.19 1.37 21.65
CA ASP A 50 -4.44 0.68 21.99
C ASP A 50 -5.59 1.00 20.99
N GLU A 51 -6.81 0.53 21.25
CA GLU A 51 -8.00 0.79 20.43
C GLU A 51 -8.22 2.29 20.15
N GLN A 52 -7.82 3.18 21.06
CA GLN A 52 -7.74 4.63 20.84
C GLN A 52 -6.36 5.03 20.31
N CYS A 53 -6.00 4.48 19.14
CA CYS A 53 -4.78 4.84 18.44
C CYS A 53 -4.68 6.36 18.26
N ASP A 54 -3.56 6.93 18.70
CA ASP A 54 -3.31 8.36 18.64
C ASP A 54 -3.49 8.87 17.21
N VAL A 55 -4.23 9.97 17.06
CA VAL A 55 -4.52 10.56 15.74
C VAL A 55 -3.21 10.92 15.03
N GLY A 56 -2.21 11.43 15.75
CA GLY A 56 -0.89 11.75 15.22
C GLY A 56 -0.17 10.52 14.68
N VAL A 57 -0.23 9.38 15.37
CA VAL A 57 0.33 8.11 14.86
C VAL A 57 -0.36 7.71 13.55
N ARG A 58 -1.69 7.75 13.50
CA ARG A 58 -2.43 7.41 12.28
C ARG A 58 -2.11 8.37 11.14
N GLU A 59 -1.92 9.66 11.41
CA GLU A 59 -1.50 10.62 10.39
C GLU A 59 -0.08 10.37 9.87
N VAL A 60 0.88 10.07 10.75
CA VAL A 60 2.24 9.68 10.34
C VAL A 60 2.17 8.50 9.38
N VAL A 61 1.44 7.44 9.75
CA VAL A 61 1.32 6.22 8.95
C VAL A 61 0.60 6.47 7.63
N THR A 62 -0.49 7.22 7.65
CA THR A 62 -1.28 7.58 6.46
C THR A 62 -0.42 8.30 5.43
N ARG A 63 0.33 9.32 5.87
CA ARG A 63 1.22 10.10 4.99
C ARG A 63 2.41 9.29 4.49
N THR A 64 2.99 8.48 5.35
CA THR A 64 4.08 7.54 4.99
C THR A 64 3.63 6.60 3.87
N LEU A 65 2.46 5.97 4.01
CA LEU A 65 1.92 5.06 3.01
C LEU A 65 1.66 5.77 1.67
N ALA A 66 1.00 6.93 1.71
CA ALA A 66 0.71 7.73 0.51
C ALA A 66 1.99 8.11 -0.25
N TRP A 67 2.99 8.61 0.46
CA TRP A 67 4.28 8.97 -0.11
C TRP A 67 5.02 7.76 -0.69
N CYS A 68 5.06 6.63 0.03
CA CYS A 68 5.71 5.40 -0.45
C CYS A 68 5.09 4.91 -1.77
N VAL A 69 3.75 4.84 -1.84
CA VAL A 69 3.04 4.43 -3.06
C VAL A 69 3.36 5.37 -4.22
N GLU A 70 3.30 6.68 -3.98
CA GLU A 70 3.57 7.70 -4.99
C GLU A 70 4.99 7.63 -5.55
N GLN A 71 5.98 7.59 -4.65
CA GLN A 71 7.40 7.66 -5.03
C GLN A 71 7.89 6.39 -5.70
N VAL A 72 7.43 5.23 -5.24
CA VAL A 72 7.70 3.95 -5.92
C VAL A 72 7.04 3.94 -7.29
N GLY A 73 5.82 4.48 -7.42
CA GLY A 73 5.17 4.69 -8.71
C GLY A 73 5.93 5.64 -9.63
N HIS A 74 6.48 6.75 -9.12
CA HIS A 74 7.36 7.65 -9.88
C HIS A 74 8.64 6.94 -10.34
N PHE A 75 9.26 6.16 -9.46
CA PHE A 75 10.45 5.39 -9.77
C PHE A 75 10.20 4.37 -10.89
N HIS A 76 9.11 3.60 -10.80
CA HIS A 76 8.76 2.57 -11.80
C HIS A 76 8.31 3.10 -13.15
N ARG A 77 7.83 4.34 -13.21
CA ARG A 77 7.50 5.00 -14.49
C ARG A 77 8.74 5.32 -15.34
N LEU A 78 9.93 5.31 -14.73
CA LEU A 78 11.18 5.54 -15.44
C LEU A 78 11.72 4.25 -16.07
N PRO A 79 12.33 4.32 -17.26
CA PRO A 79 13.06 3.19 -17.82
C PRO A 79 14.16 2.72 -16.84
N PRO A 80 14.35 1.40 -16.61
CA PRO A 80 15.25 0.90 -15.55
C PRO A 80 16.69 1.46 -15.60
N GLY A 81 17.27 1.56 -16.80
CA GLY A 81 18.61 2.14 -16.97
C GLY A 81 18.69 3.63 -16.65
N TYR A 82 17.59 4.37 -16.82
CA TYR A 82 17.49 5.78 -16.44
C TYR A 82 17.40 5.91 -14.91
N ALA A 83 16.51 5.12 -14.29
CA ALA A 83 16.26 5.16 -12.86
C ALA A 83 17.52 4.81 -12.03
N GLN A 84 18.30 3.84 -12.48
CA GLN A 84 19.43 3.30 -11.72
C GLN A 84 20.75 4.02 -11.98
N GLY A 85 21.02 4.43 -13.22
CA GLY A 85 22.37 4.84 -13.64
C GLY A 85 22.54 6.30 -14.01
N ARG A 86 21.45 7.04 -14.28
CA ARG A 86 21.56 8.41 -14.78
C ARG A 86 21.48 9.43 -13.64
N PRO A 87 22.40 10.40 -13.55
CA PRO A 87 22.35 11.42 -12.52
C PRO A 87 21.15 12.35 -12.76
N VAL A 88 20.43 12.65 -11.70
CA VAL A 88 19.26 13.54 -11.69
C VAL A 88 19.40 14.68 -10.69
N ASP A 89 20.08 14.44 -9.56
CA ASP A 89 20.28 15.44 -8.51
C ASP A 89 21.70 15.32 -7.93
N GLY A 90 22.49 16.37 -8.05
CA GLY A 90 23.85 16.41 -7.48
C GLY A 90 24.78 15.27 -7.93
N GLY A 91 24.48 14.59 -9.04
CA GLY A 91 25.21 13.41 -9.50
C GLY A 91 24.65 12.05 -9.01
N ARG A 92 23.63 12.05 -8.15
CA ARG A 92 22.92 10.84 -7.69
C ARG A 92 21.88 10.41 -8.71
N SER A 93 21.68 9.10 -8.87
CA SER A 93 20.58 8.56 -9.67
C SER A 93 19.26 8.57 -8.89
N MET A 94 18.13 8.40 -9.58
CA MET A 94 16.81 8.35 -8.92
C MET A 94 16.73 7.23 -7.89
N MET A 95 17.40 6.10 -8.15
CA MET A 95 17.49 5.00 -7.19
C MET A 95 18.21 5.44 -5.91
N LEU A 96 19.32 6.18 -6.02
CA LEU A 96 20.06 6.65 -4.86
C LEU A 96 19.28 7.70 -4.07
N VAL A 97 18.58 8.61 -4.76
CA VAL A 97 17.69 9.58 -4.11
C VAL A 97 16.57 8.87 -3.34
N LEU A 98 15.87 7.93 -3.97
CA LEU A 98 14.81 7.17 -3.29
C LEU A 98 15.33 6.35 -2.11
N VAL A 99 16.53 5.79 -2.22
CA VAL A 99 17.20 5.08 -1.12
C VAL A 99 17.49 6.01 0.05
N ASP A 100 18.05 7.18 -0.21
CA ASP A 100 18.34 8.19 0.82
C ASP A 100 17.04 8.65 1.52
N ASP A 101 15.98 8.90 0.73
CA ASP A 101 14.68 9.32 1.25
C ASP A 101 14.03 8.22 2.13
N LEU A 102 14.10 6.96 1.71
CA LEU A 102 13.59 5.83 2.50
C LEU A 102 14.39 5.62 3.80
N ASP A 103 15.71 5.82 3.78
CA ASP A 103 16.54 5.73 4.99
C ASP A 103 16.20 6.87 5.98
N LEU A 104 15.95 8.09 5.47
CA LEU A 104 15.50 9.22 6.29
C LEU A 104 14.08 9.01 6.84
N LEU A 105 13.18 8.47 6.02
CA LEU A 105 11.82 8.15 6.43
C LEU A 105 11.83 7.06 7.52
N GLY A 106 12.64 6.01 7.36
CA GLY A 106 12.83 4.99 8.39
C GLY A 106 13.31 5.57 9.72
N LEU A 107 14.28 6.49 9.71
CA LEU A 107 14.74 7.18 10.92
C LEU A 107 13.64 8.05 11.55
N THR A 108 12.78 8.66 10.73
CA THR A 108 11.66 9.48 11.20
C THR A 108 10.58 8.62 11.86
N LEU A 109 10.31 7.43 11.32
CA LEU A 109 9.40 6.45 11.93
C LEU A 109 9.96 5.89 13.25
N ASP A 110 11.26 5.58 13.32
CA ASP A 110 11.89 5.14 14.58
C ASP A 110 11.72 6.19 15.70
N ARG A 111 11.87 7.48 15.37
CA ARG A 111 11.62 8.59 16.31
C ARG A 111 10.16 8.77 16.67
N SER A 112 9.27 8.56 15.71
CA SER A 112 7.82 8.61 15.93
C SER A 112 7.37 7.49 16.87
N TYR A 113 7.93 6.29 16.69
CA TYR A 113 7.69 5.14 17.57
C TYR A 113 8.15 5.44 19.00
N ASP A 114 9.37 5.98 19.16
CA ASP A 114 9.91 6.34 20.49
C ASP A 114 9.09 7.45 21.17
N ALA A 115 8.63 8.46 20.41
CA ALA A 115 7.73 9.49 20.92
C ALA A 115 6.38 8.91 21.35
N ALA A 116 5.76 8.07 20.52
CA ALA A 116 4.50 7.41 20.83
C ALA A 116 4.62 6.48 22.05
N TYR A 117 5.71 5.71 22.15
CA TYR A 117 5.98 4.82 23.28
C TYR A 117 6.11 5.59 24.60
N ARG A 118 6.72 6.79 24.53
CA ARG A 118 6.86 7.70 25.68
C ARG A 118 5.61 8.56 25.93
N MET A 119 4.58 8.44 25.10
CA MET A 119 3.38 9.29 25.11
C MET A 119 3.72 10.79 25.02
N ASP A 120 4.79 11.11 24.29
CA ASP A 120 5.31 12.47 24.11
C ASP A 120 4.69 13.10 22.86
N GLN A 121 3.63 13.87 23.08
CA GLN A 121 2.82 14.48 22.02
C GLN A 121 3.57 15.57 21.25
N ASP A 122 4.44 16.31 21.94
CA ASP A 122 5.23 17.38 21.31
C ASP A 122 6.27 16.75 20.36
N ALA A 123 7.00 15.74 20.84
CA ALA A 123 7.97 15.02 20.00
C ALA A 123 7.31 14.30 18.81
N LEU A 124 6.12 13.72 19.02
CA LEU A 124 5.33 13.10 17.94
C LEU A 124 4.87 14.15 16.92
N GLY A 125 4.40 15.31 17.38
CA GLY A 125 4.02 16.44 16.54
C GLY A 125 5.18 16.98 15.70
N GLU A 126 6.39 17.02 16.25
CA GLU A 126 7.61 17.37 15.50
C GLU A 126 7.88 16.36 14.37
N GLN A 127 7.77 15.06 14.65
CA GLN A 127 7.96 14.05 13.59
C GLN A 127 6.86 14.13 12.54
N LEU A 128 5.63 14.42 12.94
CA LEU A 128 4.52 14.63 12.02
C LEU A 128 4.75 15.82 11.09
N ALA A 129 5.32 16.91 11.60
CA ALA A 129 5.71 18.07 10.80
C ALA A 129 6.81 17.68 9.79
N VAL A 130 7.84 16.95 10.23
CA VAL A 130 8.89 16.43 9.33
C VAL A 130 8.28 15.60 8.20
N VAL A 131 7.35 14.68 8.51
CA VAL A 131 6.68 13.87 7.50
C VAL A 131 5.87 14.71 6.54
N THR A 132 5.13 15.70 7.05
CA THR A 132 4.27 16.56 6.25
C THR A 132 5.06 17.46 5.30
N GLU A 133 6.20 18.00 5.76
CA GLU A 133 7.00 18.96 4.99
C GLU A 133 8.00 18.28 4.05
N THR A 134 8.62 17.18 4.49
CA THR A 134 9.71 16.51 3.76
C THR A 134 9.17 15.45 2.81
N PHE A 135 8.14 14.71 3.23
CA PHE A 135 7.56 13.59 2.49
C PHE A 135 6.15 13.93 1.99
N ALA A 136 6.01 15.13 1.44
CA ALA A 136 4.74 15.57 0.85
C ALA A 136 4.35 14.67 -0.33
N SER A 137 3.07 14.31 -0.39
CA SER A 137 2.48 13.45 -1.42
C SER A 137 1.19 14.09 -1.94
N ALA A 138 0.96 13.99 -3.24
CA ALA A 138 -0.30 14.38 -3.88
C ALA A 138 -1.33 13.23 -3.88
N THR A 139 -0.90 12.02 -3.51
CA THR A 139 -1.75 10.84 -3.43
C THR A 139 -2.71 10.96 -2.25
N ASP A 140 -4.00 10.86 -2.54
CA ASP A 140 -5.01 10.76 -1.50
C ASP A 140 -4.96 9.36 -0.87
N ALA A 141 -4.68 9.32 0.44
CA ALA A 141 -4.60 8.06 1.16
C ALA A 141 -5.95 7.33 1.22
N GLU A 142 -7.08 8.03 1.07
CA GLU A 142 -8.41 7.40 1.01
C GLU A 142 -8.49 6.38 -0.14
N HIS A 143 -7.82 6.65 -1.26
CA HIS A 143 -7.77 5.72 -2.41
C HIS A 143 -6.88 4.50 -2.19
N LEU A 144 -6.07 4.50 -1.11
CA LEU A 144 -5.22 3.38 -0.73
C LEU A 144 -5.88 2.48 0.31
N LEU A 145 -7.01 2.92 0.87
CA LEU A 145 -7.77 2.13 1.81
C LEU A 145 -8.52 1.02 1.08
N PRO A 146 -8.74 -0.12 1.74
CA PRO A 146 -9.54 -1.20 1.19
C PRO A 146 -10.94 -0.68 0.85
N ALA A 147 -11.35 -0.90 -0.39
CA ALA A 147 -12.71 -0.64 -0.81
C ALA A 147 -13.67 -1.60 -0.09
N ASP A 148 -14.66 -1.05 0.62
CA ASP A 148 -15.79 -1.84 1.18
C ASP A 148 -16.77 -2.31 0.08
N HIS A 149 -16.56 -1.86 -1.16
CA HIS A 149 -17.40 -2.24 -2.29
C HIS A 149 -16.77 -3.41 -3.06
N SER A 150 -17.57 -4.47 -3.24
CA SER A 150 -17.30 -5.52 -4.22
C SER A 150 -16.87 -4.88 -5.54
N ILE A 151 -15.67 -5.24 -6.02
CA ILE A 151 -15.12 -4.83 -7.33
C ILE A 151 -16.08 -5.21 -8.47
N ILE A 152 -17.01 -6.12 -8.20
CA ILE A 152 -18.00 -6.63 -9.13
C ILE A 152 -19.33 -5.98 -8.80
N ASP A 153 -19.86 -5.21 -9.74
CA ASP A 153 -21.25 -4.79 -9.72
C ASP A 153 -22.13 -6.05 -9.85
N PRO A 154 -22.91 -6.41 -8.82
CA PRO A 154 -23.72 -7.61 -8.83
C PRO A 154 -24.79 -7.57 -9.93
N GLU A 155 -25.24 -6.39 -10.34
CA GLU A 155 -26.22 -6.23 -11.42
C GLU A 155 -25.59 -6.55 -12.78
N THR A 156 -24.38 -6.06 -13.04
CA THR A 156 -23.58 -6.42 -14.23
C THR A 156 -23.23 -7.91 -14.26
N ALA A 157 -22.85 -8.52 -13.13
CA ALA A 157 -22.55 -9.95 -13.07
C ALA A 157 -23.79 -10.82 -13.36
N ALA A 158 -24.94 -10.47 -12.78
CA ALA A 158 -26.22 -11.13 -13.02
C ALA A 158 -26.69 -10.98 -14.48
N ALA A 159 -26.50 -9.81 -15.09
CA ALA A 159 -26.84 -9.56 -16.50
C ALA A 159 -26.07 -10.45 -17.48
N HIS A 160 -24.86 -10.88 -17.10
CA HIS A 160 -24.03 -11.82 -17.87
C HIS A 160 -24.21 -13.29 -17.45
N GLY A 161 -25.22 -13.60 -16.63
CA GLY A 161 -25.55 -14.97 -16.21
C GLY A 161 -24.47 -15.60 -15.33
N SER A 162 -23.62 -14.79 -14.70
CA SER A 162 -22.62 -15.24 -13.73
C SER A 162 -23.16 -14.98 -12.32
N GLU A 163 -23.27 -16.04 -11.52
CA GLU A 163 -23.59 -15.89 -10.10
C GLU A 163 -22.33 -15.47 -9.35
N VAL A 164 -22.40 -14.41 -8.55
CA VAL A 164 -21.31 -14.01 -7.67
C VAL A 164 -21.43 -14.82 -6.38
N GLY A 165 -20.40 -15.59 -6.05
CA GLY A 165 -20.35 -16.31 -4.78
C GLY A 165 -20.25 -15.36 -3.59
N ASP A 166 -20.49 -15.89 -2.37
CA ASP A 166 -20.35 -15.16 -1.10
C ASP A 166 -18.91 -14.65 -0.85
N ASP A 167 -17.95 -15.16 -1.63
CA ASP A 167 -16.54 -14.77 -1.71
C ASP A 167 -16.26 -13.64 -2.73
N GLY A 168 -17.29 -13.12 -3.40
CA GLY A 168 -17.16 -12.07 -4.42
C GLY A 168 -16.62 -12.55 -5.76
N ILE A 169 -16.50 -13.87 -5.98
CA ILE A 169 -15.92 -14.44 -7.21
C ILE A 169 -17.05 -14.83 -8.18
N PRO A 170 -17.03 -14.40 -9.47
CA PRO A 170 -18.00 -14.81 -10.46
C PRO A 170 -17.85 -16.28 -10.82
N ARG A 171 -18.94 -17.03 -10.76
CA ARG A 171 -19.02 -18.41 -11.23
C ARG A 171 -19.69 -18.43 -12.59
N LEU A 172 -18.97 -18.97 -13.57
CA LEU A 172 -19.57 -19.27 -14.87
C LEU A 172 -20.48 -20.51 -14.70
N PRO A 173 -21.67 -20.52 -15.30
CA PRO A 173 -22.49 -21.72 -15.35
C PRO A 173 -21.72 -22.81 -16.09
N ILE A 174 -21.52 -23.96 -15.43
CA ILE A 174 -20.91 -25.14 -16.07
C ILE A 174 -21.91 -25.62 -17.13
N PRO A 175 -21.55 -25.64 -18.42
CA PRO A 175 -22.42 -26.19 -19.45
C PRO A 175 -22.72 -27.66 -19.13
N ASP A 176 -23.96 -28.11 -19.33
CA ASP A 176 -24.32 -29.53 -19.19
C ASP A 176 -23.34 -30.37 -20.01
N GLN A 177 -22.54 -31.19 -19.30
CA GLN A 177 -21.64 -32.11 -19.98
C GLN A 177 -22.49 -33.21 -20.65
N PRO A 178 -22.28 -33.51 -21.94
CA PRO A 178 -22.97 -34.62 -22.56
C PRO A 178 -22.64 -35.92 -21.81
N GLU A 179 -23.67 -36.75 -21.58
CA GLU A 179 -23.57 -38.04 -20.89
C GLU A 179 -22.38 -38.86 -21.44
N PRO A 180 -21.54 -39.46 -20.56
CA PRO A 180 -20.26 -40.06 -20.95
C PRO A 180 -20.39 -41.29 -21.89
N ASN A 181 -21.60 -41.74 -22.20
CA ASN A 181 -21.86 -42.91 -23.06
C ASN A 181 -22.61 -42.54 -24.35
N HIS A 182 -21.99 -41.74 -25.22
CA HIS A 182 -22.31 -41.78 -26.65
C HIS A 182 -21.61 -42.99 -27.29
N LEU A 183 -22.10 -44.20 -27.03
CA LEU A 183 -21.80 -45.33 -27.90
C LEU A 183 -22.38 -45.01 -29.28
N ARG A 184 -21.51 -45.02 -30.30
CA ARG A 184 -21.91 -44.91 -31.69
C ARG A 184 -22.74 -46.15 -32.07
N GLU A 185 -24.05 -46.06 -31.98
CA GLU A 185 -24.93 -46.99 -32.67
C GLU A 185 -24.95 -46.61 -34.16
N ASN A 186 -24.05 -47.24 -34.92
CA ASN A 186 -24.17 -47.42 -36.37
C ASN A 186 -23.31 -48.63 -36.78
N GLN A 187 -23.92 -49.82 -36.70
CA GLN A 187 -23.72 -50.95 -37.60
C GLN A 187 -25.08 -51.56 -37.93
#